data_AF-A0A8T4GHP0-F1
#
_entry.id   AF-A0A8T4GHP0-F1
#
_cell.length_a   1.000
_cell.length_b   1.000
_cell.length_c   1.000
_cell.angle_alpha   90.00
_cell.angle_beta   90.00
_cell.angle_gamma   90.00
#
_symmetry.space_group_name_H-M   'P 1'
#
loop_
_entity.id
_entity.type
_entity.pdbx_description
1 polymer ?
#
loop_
_entity_poly.entity_id
_entity_poly.type
_entity_poly.pdbx_seq_one_letter_code
_entity_poly.pdbx_strand_id
1 'polypeptide(L)'
;MTAPYIHPKIEDVSVDPRHGERVDLVLVVEEGVVSEVVETISMMDGATLLRELDGGVLTMDVAESQLERIIEIEGVLSASPDKEAEILH
;
A
#
# COMPACT_ATOMS: atom_id res chain seq x y z
N MET A 1 2.82 -26.50 -23.61
CA MET A 1 1.97 -25.53 -24.34
C MET A 1 1.48 -24.54 -23.31
N THR A 2 2.10 -23.36 -23.23
CA THR A 2 1.82 -22.32 -22.24
C THR A 2 0.79 -21.36 -22.82
N ALA A 3 -0.35 -21.21 -22.14
CA ALA A 3 -1.39 -20.27 -22.52
C ALA A 3 -0.86 -18.83 -22.42
N PRO A 4 -1.26 -17.93 -23.33
CA PRO A 4 -0.88 -16.52 -23.24
C PRO A 4 -1.63 -15.89 -22.06
N TYR A 5 -0.89 -15.35 -21.09
CA TYR A 5 -1.47 -14.52 -20.04
C TYR A 5 -1.94 -13.21 -20.69
N ILE A 6 -3.23 -13.15 -21.02
CA ILE A 6 -3.89 -11.91 -21.39
C ILE A 6 -4.02 -11.11 -20.10
N HIS A 7 -3.17 -10.11 -19.91
CA HIS A 7 -3.45 -9.06 -18.93
C HIS A 7 -4.70 -8.30 -19.39
N PRO A 8 -5.81 -8.29 -18.63
CA PRO A 8 -6.89 -7.38 -18.92
C PRO A 8 -6.35 -5.96 -18.74
N LYS A 9 -6.43 -5.15 -19.81
CA LYS A 9 -6.24 -3.71 -19.71
C LYS A 9 -7.34 -3.20 -18.77
N ILE A 10 -6.94 -2.72 -17.60
CA ILE A 10 -7.83 -2.01 -16.69
C ILE A 10 -8.34 -0.81 -17.48
N GLU A 11 -9.64 -0.79 -17.76
CA GLU A 11 -10.33 0.37 -18.32
C GLU A 11 -10.21 1.53 -17.33
N ASP A 12 -9.90 2.71 -17.85
CA ASP A 12 -9.69 3.96 -17.13
C ASP A 12 -10.70 4.19 -16.01
N VAL A 13 -10.34 3.84 -14.78
CA VAL A 13 -10.97 4.40 -13.58
C VAL A 13 -10.17 5.65 -13.24
N SER A 14 -10.51 6.75 -13.90
CA SER A 14 -10.07 8.09 -13.48
C SER A 14 -10.91 8.49 -12.27
N VAL A 15 -10.42 8.15 -11.08
CA VAL A 15 -10.84 8.83 -9.85
C VAL A 15 -9.91 10.02 -9.74
N ASP A 16 -10.41 11.22 -10.03
CA ASP A 16 -9.67 12.47 -9.81
C ASP A 16 -9.78 12.80 -8.31
N PRO A 17 -8.75 12.53 -7.48
CA PRO A 17 -8.84 12.73 -6.04
C PRO A 17 -8.62 14.21 -5.73
N ARG A 18 -9.40 14.74 -4.80
CA ARG A 18 -9.18 16.11 -4.33
C ARG A 18 -7.89 16.12 -3.52
N HIS A 19 -6.89 16.86 -3.99
CA HIS A 19 -5.63 17.13 -3.27
C HIS A 19 -5.87 17.28 -1.75
N GLY A 20 -5.39 16.32 -0.95
CA GLY A 20 -5.49 16.31 0.51
C GLY A 20 -6.24 15.12 1.12
N GLU A 21 -6.63 14.12 0.34
CA GLU A 21 -7.27 12.91 0.84
C GLU A 21 -6.26 12.01 1.59
N ARG A 22 -6.68 11.53 2.76
CA ARG A 22 -5.93 10.60 3.60
C ARG A 22 -6.55 9.22 3.48
N VAL A 23 -5.70 8.22 3.26
CA VAL A 23 -6.07 6.85 2.94
C VAL A 23 -5.53 5.95 4.04
N ASP A 24 -6.42 5.15 4.64
CA ASP A 24 -6.02 4.06 5.50
C ASP A 24 -5.46 2.94 4.61
N LEU A 25 -4.26 2.48 4.88
CA LEU A 25 -3.49 1.56 4.05
C LEU A 25 -3.02 0.37 4.90
N VAL A 26 -3.25 -0.83 4.38
CA VAL A 26 -2.67 -2.07 4.88
C VAL A 26 -1.45 -2.40 4.03
N LEU A 27 -0.30 -2.52 4.66
CA LEU A 27 0.94 -2.98 4.05
C LEU A 27 1.27 -4.39 4.53
N VAL A 28 1.76 -5.21 3.60
CA VAL A 28 2.43 -6.47 3.92
C VAL A 28 3.91 -6.27 3.62
N VAL A 29 4.72 -6.50 4.63
CA VAL A 29 6.17 -6.29 4.64
C VAL A 29 6.86 -7.61 4.97
N GLU A 30 8.04 -7.82 4.41
CA GLU A 30 8.87 -8.97 4.77
C GLU A 30 9.28 -8.90 6.25
N GLU A 31 9.04 -9.98 7.00
CA GLU A 31 9.24 -10.04 8.46
C GLU A 31 10.64 -9.61 8.92
N GLY A 32 11.66 -9.87 8.11
CA GLY A 32 13.06 -9.54 8.41
C GLY A 32 13.40 -8.05 8.36
N VAL A 33 12.55 -7.23 7.72
CA VAL A 33 12.83 -5.80 7.43
C VAL A 33 11.73 -4.87 7.93
N VAL A 34 10.76 -5.38 8.71
CA VAL A 34 9.64 -4.60 9.26
C VAL A 34 10.12 -3.33 9.97
N SER A 35 11.12 -3.46 10.85
CA SER A 35 11.68 -2.33 11.59
C SER A 35 12.25 -1.24 10.69
N GLU A 36 12.94 -1.61 9.61
CA GLU A 36 13.55 -0.68 8.66
C GLU A 36 12.49 0.05 7.83
N VAL A 37 11.46 -0.69 7.41
CA VAL A 37 10.30 -0.13 6.68
C VAL A 37 9.52 0.84 7.57
N VAL A 38 9.26 0.46 8.83
CA VAL A 38 8.58 1.35 9.79
C VAL A 38 9.39 2.62 10.07
N GLU A 39 10.70 2.51 10.24
CA GLU A 39 11.58 3.67 10.42
C GLU A 39 11.54 4.60 9.20
N THR A 40 11.60 4.02 7.99
CA THR A 40 11.51 4.77 6.72
C THR A 40 10.20 5.52 6.62
N ILE A 41 9.07 4.86 6.89
CA ILE A 41 7.74 5.46 6.82
C ILE A 41 7.55 6.53 7.89
N SER A 42 8.12 6.35 9.08
CA SER A 42 8.05 7.35 10.16
C SER A 42 8.78 8.65 9.83
N MET A 43 9.73 8.63 8.88
CA MET A 43 10.41 9.82 8.37
C MET A 43 9.66 10.49 7.22
N MET A 44 8.63 9.86 6.66
CA MET A 44 7.85 10.42 5.56
C MET A 44 6.81 11.41 6.07
N ASP A 45 6.85 12.63 5.56
CA ASP A 45 5.78 13.59 5.84
C ASP A 45 4.48 13.13 5.18
N GLY A 46 3.40 13.09 5.98
CA GLY A 46 2.09 12.62 5.54
C GLY A 46 1.82 11.12 5.70
N ALA A 47 2.72 10.33 6.30
CA ALA A 47 2.45 8.94 6.68
C ALA A 47 2.42 8.78 8.21
N THR A 48 1.51 7.96 8.73
CA THR A 48 1.39 7.71 10.17
C THR A 48 1.06 6.24 10.40
N LEU A 49 1.95 5.52 11.08
CA LEU A 49 1.69 4.14 11.48
C LEU A 49 0.56 4.11 12.53
N LEU A 50 -0.50 3.36 12.24
CA LEU A 50 -1.63 3.17 13.16
C LEU A 50 -1.39 1.95 14.04
N ARG A 51 -0.96 0.84 13.43
CA ARG A 51 -0.75 -0.42 14.13
C ARG A 51 0.19 -1.35 13.37
N GLU A 52 1.06 -2.01 14.10
CA GLU A 52 1.81 -3.19 13.66
C GLU A 52 1.08 -4.47 14.12
N LEU A 53 0.91 -5.40 13.19
CA LEU A 53 0.32 -6.72 13.41
C LEU A 53 1.38 -7.80 13.20
N ASP A 54 1.15 -8.97 13.80
CA ASP A 54 2.06 -10.11 13.64
C ASP A 54 2.20 -10.52 12.16
N GLY A 55 3.39 -11.00 11.79
CA GLY A 55 3.66 -11.50 10.44
C GLY A 55 3.99 -10.42 9.40
N GLY A 56 4.45 -9.25 9.84
CA GLY A 56 4.89 -8.17 8.94
C GLY A 56 3.75 -7.37 8.31
N VAL A 57 2.55 -7.39 8.92
CA VAL A 57 1.42 -6.58 8.44
C VAL A 57 1.37 -5.26 9.20
N LEU A 58 1.35 -4.16 8.46
CA LEU A 58 1.27 -2.80 9.01
C LEU A 58 -0.02 -2.14 8.56
N THR A 59 -0.62 -1.35 9.43
CA THR A 59 -1.74 -0.46 9.07
C THR A 59 -1.31 0.97 9.33
N MET A 60 -1.62 1.86 8.39
CA MET A 60 -1.18 3.24 8.43
C MET A 60 -2.16 4.17 7.76
N ASP A 61 -2.16 5.42 8.20
CA ASP A 61 -2.91 6.50 7.61
C ASP A 61 -1.93 7.36 6.80
N VAL A 62 -2.16 7.44 5.49
CA VAL A 62 -1.21 8.00 4.53
C VAL A 62 -1.90 9.03 3.66
N ALA A 63 -1.27 10.17 3.45
CA ALA A 63 -1.64 11.08 2.38
C ALA A 63 -1.50 10.38 1.02
N GLU A 64 -2.51 10.48 0.17
CA GLU A 64 -2.53 9.81 -1.13
C GLU A 64 -1.27 10.09 -1.99
N SER A 65 -0.73 11.31 -1.88
CA SER A 65 0.50 11.72 -2.57
C SER A 65 1.75 10.93 -2.18
N GLN A 66 1.72 10.18 -1.06
CA GLN A 66 2.82 9.32 -0.62
C GLN A 66 2.62 7.84 -0.98
N LEU A 67 1.46 7.43 -1.51
CA LEU A 67 1.17 6.02 -1.79
C LEU A 67 2.20 5.39 -2.74
N GLU A 68 2.48 6.06 -3.87
CA GLU A 68 3.48 5.60 -4.85
C GLU A 68 4.87 5.43 -4.22
N ARG A 69 5.24 6.28 -3.26
CA ARG A 69 6.54 6.21 -2.60
C ARG A 69 6.59 5.08 -1.58
N ILE A 70 5.46 4.78 -0.92
CA ILE A 70 5.37 3.69 0.06
C ILE A 70 5.47 2.32 -0.62
N ILE A 71 4.81 2.13 -1.77
CA ILE A 71 4.87 0.85 -2.50
C ILE A 71 6.25 0.55 -3.09
N GLU A 72 7.08 1.58 -3.26
CA GLU A 72 8.46 1.47 -3.73
C GLU A 72 9.48 1.20 -2.61
N ILE A 73 9.06 1.20 -1.34
CA ILE A 73 9.97 0.90 -0.22
C ILE A 73 10.41 -0.56 -0.32
N GLU A 74 11.72 -0.78 -0.27
CA GLU A 74 12.31 -2.11 -0.27
C GLU A 74 11.80 -2.92 0.93
N GLY A 75 11.33 -4.15 0.67
CA GLY A 75 10.71 -5.00 1.68
C GLY A 75 9.18 -4.94 1.73
N VAL A 76 8.54 -3.97 1.06
CA VAL A 76 7.08 -3.96 0.89
C VAL A 76 6.69 -4.99 -0.18
N LEU A 77 5.87 -5.95 0.23
CA LEU A 77 5.37 -7.03 -0.62
C LEU A 77 4.01 -6.68 -1.23
N SER A 78 3.18 -5.95 -0.48
CA SER A 78 1.85 -5.55 -0.92
C SER A 78 1.37 -4.31 -0.19
N ALA A 79 0.53 -3.51 -0.85
CA ALA A 79 -0.15 -2.36 -0.28
C ALA A 79 -1.60 -2.34 -0.76
N SER A 80 -2.55 -2.19 0.15
CA SER A 80 -3.97 -2.19 -0.16
C SER A 80 -4.69 -1.14 0.68
N PRO A 81 -5.52 -0.26 0.09
CA PRO A 81 -6.34 0.67 0.86
C PRO A 81 -7.38 -0.11 1.69
N ASP A 82 -7.50 0.26 2.98
CA ASP A 82 -8.43 -0.32 3.96
C ASP A 82 -9.89 0.15 3.76
N LYS A 83 -10.13 0.94 2.70
CA LYS A 83 -11.47 1.33 2.26
C LYS A 83 -11.69 0.76 0.87
N GLU A 84 -12.62 -0.19 0.79
CA GLU A 84 -13.11 -0.82 -0.46
C GLU A 84 -12.25 -1.92 -1.10
N ALA A 85 -11.59 -2.76 -0.32
CA ALA A 85 -11.24 -4.10 -0.82
C ALA A 85 -12.51 -4.97 -0.93
N GLU A 86 -13.36 -4.75 -1.95
CA GLU A 86 -14.22 -5.83 -2.44
C GLU A 86 -13.31 -6.93 -2.99
N ILE A 87 -13.10 -7.97 -2.19
CA ILE A 87 -12.44 -9.19 -2.65
C ILE A 87 -13.37 -9.83 -3.69
N LEU A 88 -13.07 -9.60 -4.97
CA LEU A 88 -13.75 -10.26 -6.09
C LEU A 88 -13.48 -11.77 -6.00
N HIS A 89 -14.56 -12.53 -5.79
CA HIS A 89 -14.62 -14.00 -5.75
C HIS A 89 -14.42 -14.64 -7.13
#